data_AF-A0A498F1U2-F1
#
_entry.id   AF-A0A498F1U2-F1
#
_cell.length_a   1.000
_cell.length_b   1.000
_cell.length_c   1.000
_cell.angle_alpha   90.00
_cell.angle_beta   90.00
_cell.angle_gamma   90.00
#
_symmetry.space_group_name_H-M   'P 1'
#
loop_
_entity.id
_entity.type
_entity.pdbx_description
1 polymer ?
#
loop_
_entity_poly.entity_id
_entity_poly.type
_entity_poly.pdbx_seq_one_letter_code
_entity_poly.pdbx_strand_id
1 'polypeptide(L)'
;PLTLPGIIGGSLFVFVPSVGAFITPTFLGQGKVQMIGMLIESRVAGTYSIGYASAASMFVLVSIVGAMVLAFRYVSIEELGGA
;
A
#
# COMPACT_ATOMS: atom_id res chain seq x y z
N PRO A 1 -4.37 -26.20 -3.33
CA PRO A 1 -5.27 -25.85 -4.47
C PRO A 1 -4.49 -25.04 -5.52
N LEU A 2 -4.41 -25.51 -6.77
CA LEU A 2 -3.65 -24.83 -7.84
C LEU A 2 -4.05 -23.36 -8.07
N THR A 3 -5.22 -22.93 -7.60
CA THR A 3 -5.73 -21.56 -7.71
C THR A 3 -5.24 -20.62 -6.60
N LEU A 4 -4.71 -21.15 -5.49
CA LEU A 4 -4.25 -20.38 -4.34
C LEU A 4 -3.12 -19.36 -4.69
N PRO A 5 -2.07 -19.72 -5.45
CA PRO A 5 -1.03 -18.75 -5.85
C PRO A 5 -1.58 -17.64 -6.74
N GLY A 6 -2.55 -17.95 -7.62
CA GLY A 6 -3.19 -16.96 -8.48
C GLY A 6 -4.07 -15.97 -7.73
N ILE A 7 -4.82 -16.42 -6.72
CA ILE A 7 -5.64 -15.55 -5.86
C ILE A 7 -4.76 -14.61 -5.05
N ILE A 8 -3.66 -15.12 -4.48
CA ILE A 8 -2.72 -14.30 -3.71
C ILE A 8 -2.03 -13.29 -4.62
N GLY A 9 -1.54 -13.69 -5.80
CA GLY A 9 -0.96 -12.78 -6.78
C GLY A 9 -1.92 -11.68 -7.24
N GLY A 10 -3.18 -12.04 -7.55
CA GLY A 10 -4.23 -11.09 -7.92
C GLY A 10 -4.59 -10.12 -6.79
N SER A 11 -4.67 -10.60 -5.55
CA SER A 11 -4.94 -9.75 -4.38
C SER A 11 -3.84 -8.71 -4.16
N LEU A 12 -2.58 -9.09 -4.41
CA LEU A 12 -1.41 -8.22 -4.33
C LEU A 12 -1.42 -7.13 -5.41
N PHE A 13 -1.81 -7.51 -6.62
CA PHE A 13 -1.92 -6.61 -7.77
C PHE A 13 -2.98 -5.51 -7.57
N VAL A 14 -3.99 -5.77 -6.72
CA VAL A 14 -5.02 -4.78 -6.33
C VAL A 14 -4.62 -4.02 -5.06
N PHE A 15 -3.98 -4.69 -4.10
CA PHE A 15 -3.59 -4.10 -2.83
C PHE A 15 -2.59 -2.94 -3.00
N VAL A 16 -1.53 -3.14 -3.79
CA VAL A 16 -0.48 -2.12 -4.02
C VAL A 16 -1.05 -0.81 -4.57
N PRO A 17 -1.82 -0.79 -5.68
CA PRO A 17 -2.41 0.44 -6.19
C PRO A 17 -3.47 1.02 -5.25
N SER A 18 -4.20 0.19 -4.48
CA SER A 18 -5.20 0.69 -3.52
C SER A 18 -4.57 1.49 -2.38
N VAL A 19 -3.40 1.08 -1.88
CA VAL A 19 -2.66 1.84 -0.86
C VAL A 19 -2.06 3.13 -1.43
N GLY A 20 -1.64 3.10 -2.70
CA GLY A 20 -1.08 4.27 -3.40
C GLY A 20 -2.11 5.29 -3.92
N ALA A 21 -3.37 4.89 -4.10
CA ALA A 21 -4.42 5.71 -4.68
C ALA A 21 -5.09 6.66 -3.65
N PHE A 22 -4.29 7.46 -2.94
CA PHE A 22 -4.81 8.44 -1.96
C PHE A 22 -5.32 9.75 -2.60
N ILE A 23 -4.96 10.00 -3.87
CA ILE A 23 -5.33 11.21 -4.61
C ILE A 23 -6.80 11.16 -5.07
N THR A 24 -7.26 10.04 -5.63
CA THR A 24 -8.66 9.85 -6.09
C THR A 24 -9.72 10.14 -5.03
N PRO A 25 -9.62 9.61 -3.78
CA PRO A 25 -10.59 9.90 -2.72
C PRO A 25 -10.47 11.32 -2.17
N THR A 26 -9.32 11.98 -2.31
CA THR A 26 -9.18 13.41 -1.97
C THR A 26 -10.11 14.26 -2.84
N PHE A 27 -10.14 13.97 -4.14
CA PHE A 27 -10.99 14.68 -5.10
C PHE A 27 -12.49 14.33 -4.97
N LEU A 28 -12.82 13.05 -4.80
CA LEU A 28 -14.21 12.58 -4.68
C LEU A 28 -14.82 12.80 -3.29
N GLY A 29 -14.01 12.78 -2.23
CA GLY A 29 -14.46 12.83 -0.85
C GLY A 29 -14.60 14.23 -0.25
N GLN A 30 -14.09 15.28 -0.91
CA GLN A 30 -14.05 16.67 -0.38
C GLN A 30 -13.65 16.74 1.11
N GLY A 31 -12.64 15.96 1.52
CA GLY A 31 -12.15 15.96 2.92
C GLY A 31 -12.98 15.15 3.92
N LYS A 32 -14.06 14.48 3.52
CA LYS A 32 -14.81 13.56 4.41
C LYS A 32 -14.12 12.23 4.67
N VAL A 33 -13.19 11.84 3.81
CA VAL A 33 -12.39 10.62 3.97
C VAL A 33 -10.94 11.02 4.12
N GLN A 34 -10.40 10.89 5.33
CA GLN A 34 -8.99 11.13 5.60
C GLN A 34 -8.20 9.84 5.38
N MET A 35 -7.39 9.81 4.32
CA MET A 35 -6.45 8.72 4.09
C MET A 35 -5.07 9.04 4.67
N ILE A 36 -4.29 8.00 4.98
CA ILE A 36 -2.92 8.14 5.52
C ILE A 36 -2.06 9.02 4.59
N GLY A 37 -2.19 8.88 3.27
CA GLY A 37 -1.48 9.74 2.31
C GLY A 37 -1.84 11.23 2.42
N MET A 38 -3.12 11.55 2.65
CA MET A 38 -3.58 12.93 2.83
C MET A 38 -3.06 13.53 4.14
N LEU A 39 -2.98 12.72 5.20
CA LEU A 39 -2.41 13.13 6.49
C LEU A 39 -0.91 13.43 6.36
N ILE A 40 -0.17 12.63 5.60
CA ILE A 40 1.26 12.86 5.35
C ILE A 40 1.44 14.18 4.58
N GLU A 41 0.70 14.38 3.50
CA GLU A 41 0.75 15.60 2.69
C GLU A 41 0.43 16.85 3.52
N SER A 42 -0.66 16.81 4.30
CA SER A 42 -1.06 17.90 5.18
C SER A 42 0.01 18.24 6.24
N ARG A 43 0.77 17.25 6.72
CA ARG A 43 1.87 17.46 7.69
C ARG A 43 3.14 18.01 7.06
N VAL A 44 3.39 17.73 5.78
CA VAL A 44 4.46 18.38 5.01
C VAL A 44 4.10 19.84 4.73
N ALA A 45 2.91 20.08 4.19
CA ALA A 45 2.48 21.40 3.72
C ALA A 45 2.07 22.35 4.85
N GLY A 46 1.40 21.86 5.90
CA GLY A 46 0.83 22.70 6.95
C GLY A 46 1.79 23.04 8.11
N THR A 47 2.70 22.13 8.45
CA THR A 47 3.62 22.31 9.60
C THR A 47 5.09 22.39 9.19
N TYR A 48 5.42 22.21 7.90
CA TYR A 48 6.81 22.08 7.42
C TYR A 48 7.60 20.99 8.17
N SER A 49 6.90 20.02 8.78
CA SER A 49 7.48 18.95 9.57
C SER A 49 7.83 17.74 8.71
N ILE A 50 8.79 17.92 7.80
CA ILE A 50 9.24 16.89 6.85
C ILE A 50 9.71 15.61 7.59
N GLY A 51 10.26 15.76 8.80
CA GLY A 51 10.67 14.62 9.64
C GLY A 51 9.51 13.70 10.04
N TYR A 52 8.38 14.26 10.49
CA TYR A 52 7.18 13.47 10.84
C TYR A 52 6.58 12.79 9.61
N ALA A 53 6.50 13.52 8.50
CA ALA A 53 6.00 13.00 7.25
C ALA A 53 6.86 11.85 6.72
N SER A 54 8.19 11.96 6.83
CA SER A 54 9.13 10.91 6.41
C SER A 54 8.98 9.64 7.26
N ALA A 55 8.81 9.78 8.58
CA ALA A 55 8.56 8.66 9.47
C ALA A 55 7.24 7.94 9.13
N ALA A 56 6.16 8.69 8.91
CA ALA A 56 4.87 8.13 8.51
C ALA A 56 4.93 7.43 7.15
N SER A 57 5.62 8.00 6.15
CA SER A 57 5.85 7.37 4.85
C SER A 57 6.66 6.07 4.97
N MET A 58 7.67 6.04 5.85
CA MET A 58 8.43 4.82 6.14
C MET A 58 7.56 3.73 6.76
N PHE A 59 6.65 4.08 7.67
CA PHE A 59 5.68 3.11 8.21
C PHE A 59 4.78 2.51 7.12
N VAL A 60 4.30 3.33 6.19
CA VAL A 60 3.49 2.86 5.05
C VAL A 60 4.31 1.94 4.15
N LEU A 61 5.56 2.32 3.83
CA LEU A 61 6.47 1.49 3.02
C LEU A 61 6.75 0.14 3.69
N VAL A 62 7.09 0.13 4.99
CA VAL A 62 7.32 -1.11 5.75
C VAL A 62 6.08 -2.00 5.77
N SER A 63 4.89 -1.40 5.85
CA SER A 63 3.63 -2.15 5.82
C SER A 63 3.40 -2.83 4.46
N ILE A 64 3.68 -2.11 3.36
CA ILE A 64 3.58 -2.67 1.99
C ILE A 64 4.61 -3.78 1.79
N VAL A 65 5.88 -3.53 2.15
CA VAL A 65 6.95 -4.52 2.04
C VAL A 65 6.65 -5.73 2.91
N GLY A 66 6.16 -5.54 4.12
CA GLY A 66 5.74 -6.62 5.02
C GLY A 66 4.61 -7.47 4.41
N ALA A 67 3.61 -6.83 3.80
CA ALA A 67 2.55 -7.53 3.08
C ALA A 67 3.10 -8.31 1.87
N MET A 68 4.04 -7.75 1.10
CA MET A 68 4.72 -8.45 0.01
C MET A 68 5.51 -9.67 0.51
N VAL A 69 6.32 -9.51 1.56
CA VAL A 69 7.12 -10.59 2.15
C VAL A 69 6.22 -11.70 2.70
N LEU A 70 5.12 -11.33 3.36
CA LEU A 70 4.13 -12.28 3.86
C LEU A 70 3.52 -13.08 2.70
N ALA A 71 3.12 -12.40 1.64
CA ALA A 71 2.59 -13.06 0.45
C ALA A 71 3.62 -13.96 -0.23
N PHE A 72 4.88 -13.54 -0.36
CA PHE A 72 5.96 -14.39 -0.87
C PHE A 72 6.26 -15.58 0.05
N ARG A 73 6.02 -15.45 1.36
CA ARG A 73 6.17 -16.58 2.29
C ARG A 73 5.07 -17.62 2.11
N TYR A 74 3.86 -17.21 1.74
CA TYR A 74 2.75 -18.11 1.42
C TYR A 74 2.74 -18.59 -0.03
N VAL A 75 3.47 -17.93 -0.93
CA VAL A 75 3.54 -18.24 -2.36
C VAL A 75 4.99 -18.37 -2.81
N SER A 76 5.46 -19.61 -2.95
CA SER A 76 6.74 -19.91 -3.60
C SER A 76 6.68 -19.53 -5.08
N ILE A 77 7.69 -18.81 -5.57
CA ILE A 77 7.80 -18.33 -6.96
C ILE A 77 7.71 -19.49 -7.98
N GLU A 78 8.01 -20.72 -7.57
CA GLU A 78 7.78 -21.95 -8.35
C GLU A 78 6.32 -22.14 -8.79
N GLU A 79 5.34 -21.72 -7.98
CA GLU A 79 3.91 -21.88 -8.27
C GLU A 79 3.32 -20.71 -9.08
N LEU A 80 4.01 -19.57 -9.12
CA LEU A 80 3.70 -18.42 -9.97
C LEU A 80 4.34 -18.54 -11.36
N GLY A 81 5.41 -19.32 -11.50
CA GLY A 81 6.17 -19.52 -12.73
C GLY A 81 5.58 -20.52 -13.72
N GLY A 82 4.59 -21.33 -13.31
CA GLY A 82 3.91 -22.27 -14.20
C GLY A 82 4.86 -23.29 -14.87
N ALA A 83 5.71 -23.95 -14.08
CA ALA A 83 6.41 -25.17 -14.49
C ALA A 83 5.72 -26.41 -13.93
#